data_AF-A0A8D8G9V9-F1
#
_entry.id   AF-A0A8D8G9V9-F1
#
_cell.length_a   1.000
_cell.length_b   1.000
_cell.length_c   1.000
_cell.angle_alpha   90.00
_cell.angle_beta   90.00
_cell.angle_gamma   90.00
#
_symmetry.space_group_name_H-M   'P 1'
#
loop_
_entity.id
_entity.type
_entity.pdbx_description
1 polymer ?
#
loop_
_entity_poly.entity_id
_entity_poly.type
_entity_poly.pdbx_seq_one_letter_code
_entity_poly.pdbx_strand_id
1 'polypeptide(L)'
;MERNSVQTVTLTNSIIGVGILSMPFCFQRCGVILSLVLLLLSSYITKLICSYMIKSAIISRRKNFEQIAFYSFGFFGKLLVELCVVGYLLGTCVAYYVVVGDLGPQIMAKILSTNETSTLRTWTMIVVTLVCIVPLGLLRNVDSLASVCTASLGFYLCLVLKVMAESSERISQDQWFEKLDLWKPD
;
A
#
# COMPACT_ATOMS: atom_id res chain seq x y z
N MET A 1 17.02 20.02 7.03
CA MET A 1 15.60 20.16 6.62
C MET A 1 15.22 19.11 5.59
N GLU A 2 16.05 18.87 4.57
CA GLU A 2 15.85 17.87 3.52
C GLU A 2 15.62 16.42 4.02
N ARG A 3 16.41 15.98 5.01
CA ARG A 3 16.31 14.61 5.57
C ARG A 3 14.97 14.28 6.23
N ASN A 4 14.31 15.27 6.86
CA ASN A 4 13.00 15.09 7.49
C ASN A 4 11.88 14.96 6.45
N SER A 5 12.01 15.69 5.34
CA SER A 5 11.09 15.58 4.19
C SER A 5 11.17 14.19 3.58
N VAL A 6 12.39 13.71 3.33
CA VAL A 6 12.65 12.37 2.77
C VAL A 6 12.02 11.27 3.63
N GLN A 7 12.20 11.31 4.95
CA GLN A 7 11.61 10.32 5.86
C GLN A 7 10.07 10.33 5.82
N THR A 8 9.47 11.51 5.71
CA THR A 8 8.01 11.66 5.62
C THR A 8 7.47 11.10 4.32
N VAL A 9 8.18 11.30 3.21
CA VAL A 9 7.80 10.76 1.89
C VAL A 9 7.90 9.24 1.88
N THR A 10 8.98 8.66 2.42
CA THR A 10 9.13 7.20 2.50
C THR A 10 8.03 6.58 3.38
N LEU A 11 7.70 7.21 4.51
CA LEU A 11 6.60 6.76 5.37
C LEU A 11 5.25 6.83 4.64
N THR A 12 4.98 7.96 3.96
CA THR A 12 3.75 8.14 3.16
C THR A 12 3.63 7.08 2.08
N ASN A 13 4.72 6.81 1.35
CA ASN A 13 4.75 5.79 0.30
C ASN A 13 4.47 4.38 0.87
N SER A 14 4.97 4.08 2.07
CA SER A 14 4.69 2.81 2.75
C SER A 14 3.24 2.67 3.24
N ILE A 15 2.55 3.78 3.55
CA ILE A 15 1.15 3.77 3.99
C ILE A 15 0.21 3.64 2.79
N ILE A 16 0.47 4.38 1.71
CA ILE A 16 -0.35 4.33 0.49
C ILE A 16 -0.18 2.95 -0.19
N GLY A 17 1.08 2.56 -0.42
CA GLY A 17 1.46 1.29 -1.02
C GLY A 17 0.62 0.91 -2.25
N VAL A 18 0.45 -0.40 -2.43
CA VAL A 18 -0.45 -0.96 -3.46
C VAL A 18 -1.92 -0.91 -3.04
N GLY A 19 -2.22 -0.61 -1.78
CA GLY A 19 -3.58 -0.56 -1.23
C GLY A 19 -4.49 0.46 -1.93
N ILE A 20 -3.93 1.48 -2.58
CA ILE A 20 -4.69 2.46 -3.37
C ILE A 20 -5.45 1.81 -4.54
N LEU A 21 -4.94 0.71 -5.10
CA LEU A 21 -5.61 -0.04 -6.18
C LEU A 21 -6.81 -0.85 -5.66
N SER A 22 -6.77 -1.25 -4.39
CA SER A 22 -7.85 -2.01 -3.74
C SER A 22 -8.96 -1.11 -3.20
N MET A 23 -8.69 0.18 -2.98
CA MET A 23 -9.72 1.13 -2.51
C MET A 23 -11.00 1.16 -3.35
N PRO A 24 -10.96 1.31 -4.69
CA PRO A 24 -12.19 1.32 -5.50
C PRO A 24 -12.98 0.01 -5.37
N PHE A 25 -12.28 -1.12 -5.21
CA PHE A 25 -12.93 -2.42 -4.97
C PHE A 25 -13.63 -2.47 -3.61
N CYS A 26 -13.01 -1.91 -2.55
CA CYS A 26 -13.67 -1.77 -1.25
C CYS A 26 -14.97 -0.95 -1.34
N PHE A 27 -14.94 0.18 -2.04
CA PHE A 27 -16.14 1.00 -2.26
C PHE A 27 -17.22 0.27 -3.06
N GLN A 28 -16.82 -0.52 -4.06
CA GLN A 28 -17.75 -1.32 -4.86
C GLN A 28 -18.40 -2.46 -4.06
N ARG A 29 -17.67 -3.07 -3.12
CA ARG A 29 -18.16 -4.21 -2.33
C ARG A 29 -18.96 -3.81 -1.10
N CYS A 30 -18.46 -2.84 -0.35
CA CYS A 30 -19.08 -2.41 0.91
C CYS A 30 -20.14 -1.31 0.72
N GLY A 31 -20.20 -0.67 -0.45
CA GLY A 31 -21.01 0.53 -0.68
C GLY A 31 -20.36 1.80 -0.10
N VAL A 32 -20.87 2.96 -0.51
CA VAL A 32 -20.23 4.26 -0.22
C VAL A 32 -20.27 4.59 1.28
N ILE A 33 -21.41 4.43 1.93
CA ILE A 33 -21.61 4.85 3.32
C ILE A 33 -20.74 3.99 4.26
N LEU A 34 -20.82 2.66 4.11
CA LEU A 34 -20.07 1.73 4.97
C LEU A 34 -18.56 1.91 4.78
N SER A 35 -18.08 2.05 3.54
CA SER A 35 -16.66 2.28 3.27
C SER A 35 -16.16 3.57 3.91
N LEU A 36 -16.95 4.64 3.87
CA LEU A 36 -16.59 5.92 4.48
C LEU A 36 -16.53 5.82 6.02
N VAL A 37 -17.48 5.13 6.64
CA VAL A 37 -17.45 4.84 8.08
C VAL A 37 -16.22 3.99 8.46
N LEU A 38 -15.92 2.94 7.70
CA LEU A 38 -14.75 2.09 7.93
C LEU A 38 -13.44 2.86 7.79
N LEU A 39 -13.33 3.76 6.80
CA LEU A 39 -12.16 4.61 6.63
C LEU A 39 -11.99 5.61 7.78
N LEU A 40 -13.08 6.24 8.23
CA LEU A 40 -13.04 7.15 9.39
C LEU A 40 -12.66 6.42 10.68
N LEU A 41 -13.23 5.24 10.91
CA LEU A 41 -12.92 4.41 12.06
C LEU A 41 -11.46 3.94 12.03
N SER A 42 -10.98 3.46 10.88
CA SER A 42 -9.59 3.05 10.68
C SER A 42 -8.61 4.21 10.92
N SER A 43 -8.93 5.41 10.41
CA SER A 43 -8.15 6.63 10.66
C SER A 43 -8.10 6.99 12.15
N TYR A 44 -9.23 6.91 12.85
CA TYR A 44 -9.30 7.16 14.28
C TYR A 44 -8.48 6.15 15.10
N ILE A 45 -8.64 4.85 14.83
CA ILE A 45 -7.89 3.77 15.47
C ILE A 45 -6.39 3.95 15.21
N THR A 46 -5.99 4.24 13.97
CA THR A 46 -4.58 4.46 13.61
C THR A 46 -3.98 5.63 14.39
N LYS A 47 -4.70 6.75 14.52
CA LYS A 47 -4.26 7.90 15.33
C LYS A 47 -4.08 7.55 16.81
N LEU A 48 -4.99 6.76 17.37
CA LEU A 48 -4.88 6.27 18.74
C LEU A 48 -3.62 5.39 18.90
N ILE A 49 -3.45 4.39 18.03
CA ILE A 49 -2.30 3.47 18.07
C ILE A 49 -1.00 4.26 17.96
N CYS A 50 -0.85 5.15 17.00
CA CYS A 50 0.34 5.99 16.83
C CYS A 50 0.63 6.80 18.10
N SER A 51 -0.40 7.38 18.73
CA SER A 51 -0.24 8.17 19.95
C SER A 51 0.22 7.31 21.13
N TYR A 52 -0.37 6.13 21.33
CA TYR A 52 0.07 5.19 22.37
C TYR A 52 1.49 4.67 22.11
N MET A 53 1.79 4.33 20.86
CA MET A 53 3.09 3.83 20.43
C MET A 53 4.22 4.83 20.71
N ILE A 54 4.01 6.11 20.38
CA ILE A 54 4.98 7.18 20.67
C ILE A 54 5.17 7.34 22.17
N LYS A 55 4.09 7.35 22.97
CA LYS A 55 4.18 7.43 24.44
C LYS A 55 4.98 6.27 25.02
N SER A 56 4.70 5.04 24.59
CA SER A 56 5.44 3.84 25.02
C SER A 56 6.92 3.88 24.61
N ALA A 57 7.23 4.37 23.41
CA ALA A 57 8.61 4.53 22.95
C ALA A 57 9.40 5.54 23.80
N ILE A 58 8.77 6.66 24.19
CA ILE A 58 9.38 7.68 25.05
C ILE A 58 9.67 7.10 26.45
N ILE A 59 8.70 6.39 27.05
CA ILE A 59 8.85 5.79 28.38
C ILE A 59 9.92 4.70 28.39
N SER A 60 9.93 3.83 27.38
CA SER A 60 10.90 2.73 27.28
C SER A 60 12.33 3.20 26.90
N ARG A 61 12.48 4.41 26.33
CA ARG A 61 13.71 4.93 25.70
C ARG A 61 14.33 3.97 24.67
N ARG A 62 13.52 3.09 24.07
CA ARG A 62 13.93 2.13 23.04
C ARG A 62 13.28 2.52 21.71
N LYS A 63 13.99 2.28 20.61
CA LYS A 63 13.53 2.62 19.24
C LYS A 63 12.93 1.44 18.49
N ASN A 64 13.13 0.21 18.97
CA ASN A 64 12.66 -1.00 18.30
C ASN A 64 11.39 -1.53 18.99
N PHE A 65 10.39 -1.91 18.19
CA PHE A 65 9.10 -2.43 18.67
C PHE A 65 9.25 -3.62 19.62
N GLU A 66 10.12 -4.57 19.29
CA GLU A 66 10.43 -5.73 20.12
C GLU A 66 11.02 -5.35 21.48
N GLN A 67 11.85 -4.31 21.53
CA GLN A 67 12.50 -3.86 22.76
C GLN A 67 11.51 -3.12 23.67
N ILE A 68 10.57 -2.38 23.07
CA ILE A 68 9.46 -1.74 23.81
C ILE A 68 8.54 -2.82 24.40
N ALA A 69 8.22 -3.86 23.61
CA ALA A 69 7.41 -4.98 24.05
C ALA A 69 8.09 -5.81 25.15
N PHE A 70 9.41 -6.02 25.04
CA PHE A 70 10.21 -6.68 26.08
C PHE A 70 10.16 -5.92 27.40
N TYR A 71 10.24 -4.59 27.35
CA TYR A 71 10.17 -3.76 28.55
C TYR A 71 8.79 -3.79 29.23
N SER A 72 7.70 -3.79 28.45
CA SER A 72 6.34 -3.76 28.99
C SER A 72 5.78 -5.12 29.40
N PHE A 73 6.13 -6.20 28.69
CA PHE A 73 5.50 -7.52 28.84
C PHE A 73 6.51 -8.68 29.01
N GLY A 74 7.81 -8.38 29.08
CA GLY A 74 8.86 -9.38 29.23
C GLY A 74 9.09 -10.22 27.95
N PHE A 75 9.65 -11.42 28.13
CA PHE A 75 10.08 -12.28 27.02
C PHE A 75 8.92 -12.74 26.11
N PHE A 76 7.78 -13.14 26.69
CA PHE A 76 6.61 -13.57 25.91
C PHE A 76 6.04 -12.45 25.04
N GLY A 77 5.96 -11.22 25.57
CA GLY A 77 5.49 -10.08 24.79
C GLY A 77 6.43 -9.70 23.66
N LYS A 78 7.75 -9.80 23.87
CA LYS A 78 8.74 -9.64 22.80
C LYS A 78 8.50 -10.65 21.67
N LEU A 79 8.43 -11.94 22.00
CA LEU A 79 8.26 -13.01 21.02
C LEU A 79 6.97 -12.85 20.21
N LEU A 80 5.86 -12.50 20.87
CA LEU A 80 4.58 -12.29 20.19
C LEU A 80 4.67 -11.14 19.17
N VAL A 81 5.26 -9.99 19.56
CA VAL A 81 5.41 -8.85 18.66
C VAL A 81 6.35 -9.19 17.50
N GLU A 82 7.46 -9.86 17.77
CA GLU A 82 8.41 -10.32 16.75
C GLU A 82 7.71 -11.24 15.72
N LEU A 83 6.94 -12.23 16.19
CA LEU A 83 6.16 -13.12 15.33
C LEU A 83 5.09 -12.38 14.52
N CYS A 84 4.39 -11.42 15.13
CA CYS A 84 3.41 -10.58 14.43
C CYS A 84 4.05 -9.75 13.32
N VAL A 85 5.21 -9.15 13.59
CA VAL A 85 5.96 -8.37 12.59
C VAL A 85 6.43 -9.26 11.44
N VAL A 86 7.00 -10.43 11.74
CA VAL A 86 7.41 -11.40 10.71
C VAL A 86 6.21 -11.84 9.86
N GLY A 87 5.09 -12.20 10.50
CA GLY A 87 3.86 -12.58 9.79
C GLY A 87 3.32 -11.46 8.90
N TYR A 88 3.34 -10.22 9.39
CA TYR A 88 2.93 -9.05 8.61
C TYR A 88 3.85 -8.80 7.40
N LEU A 89 5.18 -8.89 7.58
CA LEU A 89 6.13 -8.75 6.47
C LEU A 89 5.94 -9.86 5.43
N LEU A 90 5.80 -11.12 5.86
CA LEU A 90 5.57 -12.24 4.95
C LEU A 90 4.25 -12.07 4.18
N GLY A 91 3.16 -11.72 4.86
CA GLY A 91 1.87 -11.49 4.22
C GLY A 91 1.89 -10.36 3.21
N THR A 92 2.56 -9.24 3.53
CA THR A 92 2.72 -8.11 2.60
C THR A 92 3.59 -8.48 1.40
N CYS A 93 4.68 -9.23 1.58
CA CYS A 93 5.48 -9.76 0.46
C CYS A 93 4.65 -10.63 -0.50
N VAL A 94 3.84 -11.55 0.03
CA VAL A 94 2.95 -12.39 -0.78
C VAL A 94 1.91 -11.54 -1.52
N ALA A 95 1.28 -10.59 -0.83
CA ALA A 95 0.30 -9.69 -1.45
C ALA A 95 0.92 -8.86 -2.59
N TYR A 96 2.12 -8.31 -2.39
CA TYR A 96 2.84 -7.61 -3.45
C TYR A 96 3.14 -8.51 -4.65
N TYR A 97 3.56 -9.76 -4.40
CA TYR A 97 3.85 -10.71 -5.46
C TYR A 97 2.60 -11.04 -6.29
N VAL A 98 1.45 -11.27 -5.63
CA VAL A 98 0.16 -11.51 -6.29
C VAL A 98 -0.25 -10.31 -7.13
N VAL A 99 -0.13 -9.09 -6.60
CA VAL A 99 -0.53 -7.89 -7.35
C VAL A 99 0.39 -7.64 -8.56
N VAL A 100 1.70 -7.85 -8.40
CA VAL A 100 2.61 -7.85 -9.55
C VAL A 100 2.15 -8.88 -10.57
N GLY A 101 1.78 -10.09 -10.11
CA GLY A 101 1.12 -11.22 -10.80
C GLY A 101 -0.10 -10.86 -11.66
N ASP A 102 -0.95 -9.99 -11.14
CA ASP A 102 -2.20 -9.61 -11.79
C ASP A 102 -2.01 -8.44 -12.77
N LEU A 103 -1.15 -7.48 -12.43
CA LEU A 103 -0.94 -6.25 -13.20
C LEU A 103 0.11 -6.40 -14.29
N GLY A 104 1.22 -7.08 -13.99
CA GLY A 104 2.36 -7.25 -14.89
C GLY A 104 1.99 -7.68 -16.32
N PRO A 105 1.09 -8.66 -16.52
CA PRO A 105 0.79 -9.18 -17.84
C PRO A 105 -0.08 -8.23 -18.64
N GLN A 106 -1.03 -7.57 -17.97
CA GLN A 106 -1.90 -6.56 -18.59
C GLN A 106 -1.08 -5.36 -19.08
N ILE A 107 -0.06 -4.96 -18.32
CA ILE A 107 0.88 -3.90 -18.70
C ILE A 107 1.70 -4.33 -19.91
N MET A 108 2.26 -5.54 -19.89
CA MET A 108 3.10 -6.05 -20.99
C MET A 108 2.31 -6.26 -22.29
N ALA A 109 1.08 -6.75 -22.20
CA ALA A 109 0.19 -6.90 -23.35
C ALA A 109 -0.13 -5.55 -24.01
N LYS A 110 -0.36 -4.51 -23.19
CA LYS A 110 -0.64 -3.15 -23.67
C LYS A 110 0.56 -2.47 -24.31
N ILE A 111 1.78 -2.79 -23.87
CA ILE A 111 3.03 -2.28 -24.45
C ILE A 111 3.36 -3.00 -25.77
N LEU A 112 3.13 -4.32 -25.86
CA LEU A 112 3.57 -5.12 -27.00
C LEU A 112 2.54 -5.16 -28.15
N SER A 113 1.31 -4.66 -27.97
CA SER A 113 0.25 -4.61 -29.00
C SER A 113 0.05 -5.94 -29.78
N THR A 114 0.38 -7.07 -29.17
CA THR A 114 0.39 -8.41 -29.81
C THR A 114 -0.41 -9.39 -28.94
N ASN A 115 -1.09 -10.34 -29.58
CA ASN A 115 -2.01 -11.29 -28.94
C ASN A 115 -1.42 -12.02 -27.72
N GLU A 116 -2.21 -12.02 -26.65
CA GLU A 116 -2.04 -12.73 -25.38
C GLU A 116 -1.54 -14.17 -25.58
N THR A 117 -0.23 -14.40 -25.44
CA THR A 117 0.31 -15.77 -25.34
C THR A 117 0.70 -16.01 -23.88
N SER A 118 0.07 -17.00 -23.24
CA SER A 118 0.19 -17.31 -21.80
C SER A 118 1.65 -17.52 -21.33
N THR A 119 2.54 -17.94 -22.23
CA THR A 119 3.98 -18.13 -21.98
C THR A 119 4.79 -16.84 -21.88
N LEU A 120 4.43 -15.76 -22.58
CA LEU A 120 5.08 -14.44 -22.47
C LEU A 120 4.74 -13.75 -21.14
N ARG A 121 3.52 -13.97 -20.64
CA ARG A 121 3.04 -13.51 -19.33
C ARG A 121 3.87 -14.08 -18.17
N THR A 122 4.20 -15.37 -18.22
CA THR A 122 5.03 -16.02 -17.20
C THR A 122 6.51 -15.60 -17.29
N TRP A 123 7.06 -15.46 -18.50
CA TRP A 123 8.44 -15.00 -18.68
C TRP A 123 8.67 -13.54 -18.26
N THR A 124 7.73 -12.65 -18.57
CA THR A 124 7.81 -11.24 -18.16
C THR A 124 7.70 -11.07 -16.65
N MET A 125 6.85 -11.84 -15.97
CA MET A 125 6.79 -11.92 -14.50
C MET A 125 8.12 -12.32 -13.89
N ILE A 126 8.71 -13.39 -14.40
CA ILE A 126 9.97 -13.95 -13.89
C ILE A 126 11.10 -12.94 -14.12
N VAL A 127 11.17 -12.33 -15.30
CA VAL A 127 12.19 -11.33 -15.63
C VAL A 127 12.02 -10.06 -14.79
N VAL A 128 10.81 -9.53 -14.62
CA VAL A 128 10.56 -8.36 -13.75
C VAL A 128 10.90 -8.69 -12.30
N THR A 129 10.56 -9.88 -11.82
CA THR A 129 10.91 -10.31 -10.46
C THR A 129 12.43 -10.40 -10.30
N LEU A 130 13.13 -11.00 -11.25
CA LEU A 130 14.56 -11.28 -11.15
C LEU A 130 15.44 -10.05 -11.47
N VAL A 131 14.94 -9.12 -12.30
CA VAL A 131 15.67 -7.93 -12.75
C VAL A 131 15.25 -6.66 -12.01
N CYS A 132 14.07 -6.60 -11.38
CA CYS A 132 13.67 -5.45 -10.59
C CYS A 132 13.64 -5.77 -9.09
N ILE A 133 12.95 -6.84 -8.66
CA ILE A 133 12.78 -7.12 -7.21
C ILE A 133 14.11 -7.52 -6.56
N VAL A 134 14.91 -8.35 -7.22
CA VAL A 134 16.21 -8.80 -6.69
C VAL A 134 17.23 -7.66 -6.54
N PRO A 135 17.49 -6.79 -7.54
CA PRO A 135 18.42 -5.68 -7.36
C PRO A 135 17.88 -4.58 -6.44
N LEU A 136 16.56 -4.38 -6.36
CA LEU A 136 15.98 -3.48 -5.35
C LEU A 136 16.18 -4.04 -3.93
N GLY A 137 16.07 -5.36 -3.73
CA GLY A 137 16.37 -6.02 -2.46
C GLY A 137 17.87 -6.00 -2.10
N LEU A 138 18.75 -5.93 -3.09
CA LEU A 138 20.20 -5.87 -2.92
C LEU A 138 20.74 -4.42 -2.89
N LEU A 139 19.87 -3.41 -3.04
CA LEU A 139 20.28 -2.02 -3.10
C LEU A 139 20.75 -1.56 -1.71
N ARG A 140 22.07 -1.49 -1.55
CA ARG A 140 22.74 -1.10 -0.29
C ARG A 140 22.47 0.36 0.11
N ASN A 141 22.02 1.20 -0.81
CA ASN A 141 21.83 2.63 -0.62
C ASN A 141 20.35 3.00 -0.50
N VAL A 142 19.92 3.29 0.73
CA VAL A 142 18.57 3.80 1.05
C VAL A 142 18.30 5.19 0.48
N ASP A 143 19.33 5.95 0.10
CA ASP A 143 19.18 7.28 -0.50
C ASP A 143 18.57 7.22 -1.91
N SER A 144 18.85 6.17 -2.68
CA SER A 144 18.21 5.97 -3.98
C SER A 144 16.72 5.64 -3.81
N LEU A 145 16.37 4.92 -2.74
CA LEU A 145 14.99 4.57 -2.42
C LEU A 145 14.14 5.81 -2.11
N ALA A 146 14.72 6.82 -1.45
CA ALA A 146 14.05 8.09 -1.20
C ALA A 146 13.63 8.82 -2.49
N SER A 147 14.51 8.82 -3.49
CA SER A 147 14.21 9.39 -4.82
C SER A 147 13.09 8.60 -5.51
N VAL A 148 13.14 7.27 -5.46
CA VAL A 148 12.09 6.40 -6.00
C VAL A 148 10.75 6.63 -5.29
N CYS A 149 10.71 6.71 -3.96
CA CYS A 149 9.48 6.99 -3.20
C CYS A 149 8.85 8.34 -3.59
N THR A 150 9.70 9.35 -3.84
CA THR A 150 9.22 10.67 -4.30
C THR A 150 8.60 10.57 -5.69
N ALA A 151 9.23 9.83 -6.61
CA ALA A 151 8.69 9.57 -7.94
C ALA A 151 7.37 8.77 -7.89
N SER A 152 7.29 7.73 -7.05
CA SER A 152 6.06 6.95 -6.83
C SER A 152 4.91 7.80 -6.31
N LEU A 153 5.17 8.74 -5.39
CA LEU A 153 4.17 9.68 -4.92
C LEU A 153 3.64 10.57 -6.05
N GLY A 154 4.53 11.05 -6.93
CA GLY A 154 4.14 11.77 -8.15
C GLY A 154 3.25 10.92 -9.06
N PHE A 155 3.57 9.64 -9.23
CA PHE A 155 2.74 8.71 -9.99
C PHE A 155 1.36 8.50 -9.37
N TYR A 156 1.26 8.37 -8.04
CA TYR A 156 -0.04 8.28 -7.35
C TYR A 156 -0.87 9.54 -7.55
N LEU A 157 -0.27 10.73 -7.48
CA LEU A 157 -0.96 11.99 -7.77
C LEU A 157 -1.48 12.02 -9.22
N CYS A 158 -0.66 11.64 -10.20
CA CYS A 158 -1.09 11.54 -11.59
C CYS A 158 -2.24 10.54 -11.77
N LEU A 159 -2.20 9.40 -11.10
CA LEU A 159 -3.28 8.41 -11.12
C LEU A 159 -4.58 9.00 -10.58
N VAL A 160 -4.53 9.66 -9.42
CA VAL A 160 -5.70 10.31 -8.82
C VAL A 160 -6.27 11.37 -9.76
N LEU A 161 -5.42 12.23 -10.33
CA LEU A 161 -5.86 13.25 -11.29
C LEU A 161 -6.50 12.64 -12.54
N LYS A 162 -5.94 11.55 -13.06
CA LYS A 162 -6.52 10.82 -14.20
C LYS A 162 -7.89 10.23 -13.86
N VAL A 163 -8.02 9.60 -12.69
CA VAL A 163 -9.31 9.07 -12.21
C VAL A 163 -10.32 10.20 -12.03
N MET A 164 -9.91 11.35 -11.47
CA MET A 164 -10.79 12.51 -11.31
C MET A 164 -11.24 13.08 -12.66
N ALA A 165 -10.35 13.18 -13.65
CA ALA A 165 -10.68 13.65 -14.98
C ALA A 165 -11.71 12.73 -15.67
N GLU A 166 -11.46 11.42 -15.70
CA GLU A 166 -12.40 10.44 -16.28
C GLU A 166 -13.73 10.40 -15.51
N SER A 167 -13.69 10.55 -14.19
CA SER A 167 -14.91 10.60 -13.38
C SER A 167 -15.72 11.87 -13.64
N SER A 168 -15.07 13.01 -13.89
CA SER A 168 -15.74 14.28 -14.16
C SER A 168 -16.57 14.25 -15.45
N GLU A 169 -16.04 13.62 -16.50
CA GLU A 169 -16.76 13.41 -17.77
C GLU A 169 -17.98 12.50 -17.58
N ARG A 170 -17.85 11.48 -16.72
CA ARG A 170 -18.94 10.53 -16.39
C ARG A 170 -20.02 11.14 -15.50
N ILE A 171 -19.65 12.02 -14.56
CA ILE A 171 -20.60 12.73 -13.69
C ILE A 171 -21.43 13.74 -14.49
N SER A 172 -20.88 14.28 -15.58
CA SER A 172 -21.60 15.19 -16.49
C SER A 172 -22.72 14.50 -17.29
N GLN A 173 -22.79 13.16 -17.29
CA GLN A 173 -23.95 12.43 -17.79
C GLN A 173 -24.91 12.20 -16.60
N ASP A 174 -26.11 12.79 -16.68
CA ASP A 174 -27.13 12.96 -15.61
C ASP A 174 -27.66 11.67 -14.91
N GLN A 175 -27.06 10.49 -15.11
CA GLN A 175 -27.51 9.21 -14.54
C GLN A 175 -26.64 8.67 -13.38
N TRP A 176 -25.74 9.45 -12.81
CA TRP A 176 -24.82 8.95 -11.76
C TRP A 176 -25.53 8.64 -10.42
N PHE A 177 -26.64 9.31 -10.12
CA PHE A 177 -27.38 9.11 -8.86
C PHE A 177 -28.13 7.79 -8.78
N GLU A 178 -28.66 7.26 -9.89
CA GLU A 178 -29.39 5.97 -9.91
C GLU A 178 -28.46 4.76 -9.70
N LYS A 179 -27.15 4.95 -9.88
CA LYS A 179 -26.14 3.88 -9.80
C LYS A 179 -25.32 3.90 -8.50
N LEU A 180 -25.64 4.81 -7.58
CA LEU A 180 -25.01 4.87 -6.25
C LEU A 180 -25.54 3.72 -5.39
N ASP A 181 -24.79 2.62 -5.34
CA ASP A 181 -24.94 1.60 -4.30
C ASP A 181 -24.52 2.20 -2.94
N LEU A 182 -25.46 2.90 -2.29
CA LEU A 182 -25.27 3.57 -1.00
C LEU A 182 -24.99 2.57 0.12
N TRP A 183 -25.63 1.40 0.06
CA TRP A 183 -25.54 0.33 1.03
C TRP A 183 -25.86 -1.00 0.35
N LYS A 184 -24.92 -1.95 0.36
CA LYS A 184 -25.11 -3.30 -0.19
C LYS A 184 -25.12 -4.29 0.99
N PRO A 185 -26.28 -4.83 1.39
CA PRO A 185 -26.37 -5.75 2.52
C PRO A 185 -26.15 -7.23 2.16
N ASP A 186 -25.75 -7.56 0.92
CA ASP A 186 -25.54 -8.94 0.42
C ASP A 186 -24.07 -9.24 0.10
#